data_AF-J4QBQ4-F1
#
_entry.id   AF-J4QBQ4-F1
#
_cell.length_a   1.000
_cell.length_b   1.000
_cell.length_c   1.000
_cell.angle_alpha   90.00
_cell.angle_beta   90.00
_cell.angle_gamma   90.00
#
_symmetry.space_group_name_H-M   'P 1'
#
loop_
_entity.id
_entity.type
_entity.pdbx_description
1 polymer ?
#
loop_
_entity_poly.entity_id
_entity_poly.type
_entity_poly.pdbx_seq_one_letter_code
_entity_poly.pdbx_strand_id
1 'polypeptide(L)'
;MNNSKFETLNELSLEQMSVLESHFNWFICKWLDEKHKKNLVENLPEEDRDFLTQVLFLPRITEKRLVYLSEKKEFNEIKNTLIEVKNGNASRINDVIKIYESNLQSAKHSYEEKIQEYKLKKLPKSKRTQADNLLKKSLKDKLKVLIDDYYSKHSDIIEDIDKYYKIFLDHTSIINLKIFSPEVLSLNEQMIVQIANVVYDPSYLVIPELDMILDGREEITSQWYFSRKMSISDYKEFCEKIDSEDTWKKQYLCAKKSIEKNMEAPIPPIMERKEIIRELLGNISDNRLNSAMIVLFSLIEGLLWAFSYEVNQIEKVYVEQGVIHDHINNCDFESTRIRDVLQRSAVREYLDDDFLHEFCNELYEERNLVLHGNIICFDNCESNFVCLIQKIFVLDYILNSVIEVYEKILFKILDENFTEDRIQELLKPLEK
;
A
#
# COMPACT_ATOMS: atom_id res chain seq x y z
N MET A 1 39.72 11.12 -22.73
CA MET A 1 38.58 10.35 -23.27
C MET A 1 39.14 9.10 -23.92
N ASN A 2 38.91 7.93 -23.31
CA ASN A 2 39.38 6.65 -23.85
C ASN A 2 38.33 6.14 -24.84
N ASN A 3 38.59 6.30 -26.14
CA ASN A 3 37.67 5.94 -27.23
C ASN A 3 37.42 4.42 -27.36
N SER A 4 38.09 3.57 -26.58
CA SER A 4 37.99 2.11 -26.70
C SER A 4 36.77 1.48 -26.00
N LYS A 5 35.94 2.25 -25.29
CA LYS A 5 34.67 1.75 -24.71
C LYS A 5 33.44 1.96 -25.62
N PHE A 6 33.58 2.74 -26.70
CA PHE A 6 32.49 2.99 -27.66
C PHE A 6 32.56 2.09 -28.91
N GLU A 7 33.67 1.37 -29.14
CA GLU A 7 33.81 0.43 -30.26
C GLU A 7 32.97 -0.85 -30.10
N THR A 8 32.48 -1.15 -28.88
CA THR A 8 31.69 -2.36 -28.58
C THR A 8 30.19 -2.26 -28.86
N LEU A 9 29.64 -1.10 -29.25
CA LEU A 9 28.23 -0.99 -29.65
C LEU A 9 27.96 -1.53 -31.07
N ASN A 10 29.01 -1.63 -31.91
CA ASN A 10 28.89 -2.13 -33.29
C ASN A 10 28.85 -3.67 -33.38
N GLU A 11 28.94 -4.39 -32.26
CA GLU A 11 28.93 -5.86 -32.20
C GLU A 11 27.65 -6.45 -31.60
N LEU A 12 26.68 -5.61 -31.21
CA LEU A 12 25.40 -6.09 -30.69
C LEU A 12 24.54 -6.67 -31.81
N SER A 13 23.95 -7.84 -31.58
CA SER A 13 22.96 -8.41 -32.49
C SER A 13 21.72 -7.51 -32.56
N LEU A 14 20.94 -7.62 -33.64
CA LEU A 14 19.66 -6.89 -33.79
C LEU A 14 18.72 -7.14 -32.60
N GLU A 15 18.74 -8.35 -32.04
CA GLU A 15 17.97 -8.72 -30.87
C GLU A 15 18.47 -8.01 -29.60
N GLN A 16 19.78 -7.95 -29.40
CA GLN A 16 20.38 -7.21 -28.28
C GLN A 16 20.14 -5.70 -28.39
N MET A 17 20.20 -5.14 -29.60
CA MET A 17 19.85 -3.73 -29.83
C MET A 17 18.37 -3.45 -29.52
N SER A 18 17.45 -4.32 -29.95
CA SER A 18 16.02 -4.19 -29.67
C SER A 18 15.70 -4.25 -28.17
N VAL A 19 16.37 -5.14 -27.43
CA VAL A 19 16.23 -5.24 -25.97
C VAL A 19 16.77 -3.99 -25.28
N LEU A 20 17.95 -3.51 -25.69
CA LEU A 20 18.55 -2.31 -25.13
C LEU A 20 17.71 -1.05 -25.41
N GLU A 21 17.12 -0.93 -26.59
CA GLU A 21 16.18 0.15 -26.93
C GLU A 21 14.92 0.09 -26.07
N SER A 22 14.40 -1.12 -25.84
CA SER A 22 13.24 -1.33 -24.97
C SER A 22 13.56 -0.99 -23.50
N HIS A 23 14.74 -1.37 -23.01
CA HIS A 23 15.22 -0.98 -21.68
C HIS A 23 15.39 0.54 -21.58
N PHE A 24 15.92 1.19 -22.62
CA PHE A 24 16.09 2.64 -22.65
C PHE A 24 14.72 3.34 -22.56
N ASN A 25 13.77 2.96 -23.41
CA ASN A 25 12.45 3.55 -23.44
C ASN A 25 11.66 3.33 -22.13
N TRP A 26 11.85 2.18 -21.48
CA TRP A 26 11.12 1.85 -20.26
C TRP A 26 11.79 2.39 -18.99
N PHE A 27 13.07 2.06 -18.77
CA PHE A 27 13.74 2.29 -17.49
C PHE A 27 14.54 3.58 -17.43
N ILE A 28 15.19 4.00 -18.52
CA ILE A 28 16.01 5.21 -18.49
C ILE A 28 15.14 6.45 -18.33
N CYS A 29 13.97 6.50 -18.99
CA CYS A 29 13.00 7.58 -18.79
C CYS A 29 12.52 7.64 -17.33
N LYS A 30 12.18 6.49 -16.73
CA LYS A 30 11.77 6.42 -15.32
C LYS A 30 12.88 6.86 -14.37
N TRP A 31 14.11 6.42 -14.62
CA TRP A 31 15.28 6.81 -13.82
C TRP A 31 15.51 8.32 -13.87
N LEU A 32 15.46 8.92 -15.07
CA LEU A 32 15.60 10.38 -15.22
C LEU A 32 14.45 11.13 -14.53
N ASP A 33 13.22 10.64 -14.64
CA ASP A 33 12.06 11.21 -13.93
C ASP A 33 12.24 11.15 -12.41
N GLU A 34 12.78 10.05 -11.86
CA GLU A 34 13.10 9.95 -10.44
C GLU A 34 14.19 10.93 -10.03
N LYS A 35 15.25 11.09 -10.83
CA LYS A 35 16.28 12.10 -10.58
C LYS A 35 15.71 13.51 -10.62
N HIS A 36 14.84 13.79 -11.58
CA HIS A 36 14.16 15.07 -11.68
C HIS A 36 13.31 15.35 -10.44
N LYS A 37 12.45 14.40 -10.03
CA LYS A 37 11.61 14.53 -8.83
C LYS A 37 12.44 14.70 -7.56
N LYS A 38 13.50 13.91 -7.41
CA LYS A 38 14.41 14.00 -6.26
C LYS A 38 15.07 15.37 -6.21
N ASN A 39 15.65 15.82 -7.33
CA ASN A 39 16.31 17.13 -7.45
C ASN A 39 15.32 18.26 -7.16
N LEU A 40 14.09 18.17 -7.70
CA LEU A 40 13.02 19.12 -7.42
C LEU A 40 12.73 19.18 -5.92
N VAL A 41 12.45 18.06 -5.27
CA VAL A 41 12.10 18.01 -3.84
C VAL A 41 13.26 18.44 -2.95
N GLU A 42 14.50 18.05 -3.24
CA GLU A 42 15.67 18.42 -2.44
C GLU A 42 15.97 19.93 -2.50
N ASN A 43 15.67 20.58 -3.62
CA ASN A 43 15.86 22.03 -3.80
C ASN A 43 14.68 22.88 -3.33
N LEU A 44 13.55 22.28 -2.96
CA LEU A 44 12.43 23.04 -2.39
C LEU A 44 12.79 23.59 -1.00
N PRO A 45 12.36 24.81 -0.68
CA PRO A 45 12.34 25.31 0.70
C PRO A 45 11.66 24.32 1.65
N GLU A 46 12.10 24.29 2.91
CA GLU A 46 11.52 23.42 3.94
C GLU A 46 10.00 23.60 4.07
N GLU A 47 9.53 24.85 4.02
CA GLU A 47 8.11 25.20 4.08
C GLU A 47 7.30 24.57 2.93
N ASP A 48 7.87 24.51 1.72
CA ASP A 48 7.22 23.91 0.55
C ASP A 48 7.22 22.38 0.63
N ARG A 49 8.29 21.79 1.18
CA ARG A 49 8.33 20.34 1.46
C ARG A 49 7.29 19.96 2.50
N ASP A 50 7.19 20.73 3.59
CA ASP A 50 6.20 20.54 4.64
C ASP A 50 4.77 20.68 4.10
N PHE A 51 4.55 21.66 3.20
CA PHE A 51 3.29 21.79 2.47
C PHE A 51 3.00 20.54 1.64
N LEU A 52 3.93 20.09 0.80
CA LEU A 52 3.76 18.91 -0.04
C LEU A 52 3.47 17.65 0.78
N THR A 53 4.20 17.43 1.87
CA THR A 53 3.97 16.32 2.78
C THR A 53 2.56 16.36 3.34
N GLN A 54 2.08 17.52 3.81
CA GLN A 54 0.72 17.67 4.33
C GLN A 54 -0.35 17.43 3.27
N VAL A 55 -0.13 17.91 2.04
CA VAL A 55 -1.03 17.67 0.91
C VAL A 55 -1.24 16.18 0.65
N LEU A 56 -0.20 15.35 0.80
CA LEU A 56 -0.32 13.89 0.63
C LEU A 56 -1.24 13.24 1.67
N PHE A 57 -1.34 13.80 2.87
CA PHE A 57 -2.22 13.31 3.93
C PHE A 57 -3.65 13.84 3.83
N LEU A 58 -3.93 14.85 3.00
CA LEU A 58 -5.27 15.34 2.79
C LEU A 58 -6.07 14.34 1.95
N PRO A 59 -7.07 13.65 2.53
CA PRO A 59 -7.82 12.64 1.82
C PRO A 59 -8.63 13.30 0.70
N ARG A 60 -8.64 12.65 -0.48
CA ARG A 60 -9.61 13.00 -1.53
C ARG A 60 -11.02 12.84 -0.97
N ILE A 61 -11.93 13.71 -1.38
CA ILE A 61 -13.32 13.65 -0.94
C ILE A 61 -14.15 13.06 -2.07
N THR A 62 -14.88 11.98 -1.79
CA THR A 62 -15.81 11.39 -2.75
C THR A 62 -17.01 12.30 -3.00
N GLU A 63 -17.66 12.17 -4.16
CA GLU A 63 -18.88 12.93 -4.47
C GLU A 63 -19.98 12.72 -3.43
N LYS A 64 -20.15 11.48 -2.96
CA LYS A 64 -21.09 11.14 -1.89
C LYS A 64 -20.81 11.93 -0.60
N ARG A 65 -19.53 12.02 -0.21
CA ARG A 65 -19.12 12.79 0.96
C ARG A 65 -19.32 14.29 0.75
N LEU A 66 -19.05 14.82 -0.44
CA LEU A 66 -19.32 16.22 -0.76
C LEU A 66 -20.80 16.59 -0.62
N VAL A 67 -21.71 15.74 -1.11
CA VAL A 67 -23.16 15.95 -0.97
C VAL A 67 -23.53 15.99 0.52
N TYR A 68 -23.08 15.00 1.30
CA TYR A 68 -23.31 14.97 2.74
C TYR A 68 -22.78 16.22 3.46
N LEU A 69 -21.56 16.65 3.15
CA LEU A 69 -20.92 17.82 3.78
C LEU A 69 -21.61 19.13 3.40
N SER A 70 -22.16 19.23 2.19
CA SER A 70 -22.82 20.44 1.71
C SER A 70 -24.04 20.83 2.57
N GLU A 71 -24.66 19.86 3.24
CA GLU A 71 -25.78 20.06 4.16
C GLU A 71 -25.33 20.43 5.59
N LYS A 72 -24.03 20.33 5.91
CA LYS A 72 -23.49 20.58 7.26
C LYS A 72 -23.10 22.04 7.42
N LYS A 73 -23.80 22.73 8.32
CA LYS A 73 -23.56 24.14 8.63
C LYS A 73 -22.12 24.39 9.09
N GLU A 74 -21.61 23.59 10.03
CA GLU A 74 -20.25 23.74 10.57
C GLU A 74 -19.16 23.56 9.49
N PHE A 75 -19.31 22.56 8.62
CA PHE A 75 -18.41 22.37 7.48
C PHE A 75 -18.40 23.60 6.56
N ASN A 76 -19.59 24.12 6.22
CA ASN A 76 -19.70 25.31 5.36
C ASN A 76 -19.10 26.56 6.02
N GLU A 77 -19.21 26.70 7.35
CA GLU A 77 -18.56 27.78 8.10
C GLU A 77 -17.03 27.69 8.05
N ILE A 78 -16.46 26.49 8.23
CA ILE A 78 -15.02 26.25 8.08
C ILE A 78 -14.57 26.60 6.66
N LYS A 79 -15.27 26.09 5.65
CA LYS A 79 -14.99 26.38 4.23
C LYS A 79 -15.02 27.87 3.93
N ASN A 80 -16.05 28.57 4.40
CA ASN A 80 -16.17 30.03 4.20
C ASN A 80 -15.04 30.78 4.92
N THR A 81 -14.64 30.33 6.11
CA THR A 81 -13.50 30.91 6.84
C THR A 81 -12.19 30.74 6.05
N LEU A 82 -11.96 29.57 5.45
CA LEU A 82 -10.80 29.35 4.57
C LEU A 82 -10.85 30.24 3.31
N ILE A 83 -12.04 30.51 2.76
CA ILE A 83 -12.22 31.47 1.67
C ILE A 83 -11.89 32.90 2.13
N GLU A 84 -12.26 33.29 3.36
CA GLU A 84 -11.85 34.58 3.93
C GLU A 84 -10.32 34.69 4.08
N VAL A 85 -9.66 33.61 4.53
CA VAL A 85 -8.18 33.56 4.60
C VAL A 85 -7.58 33.75 3.21
N LYS A 86 -8.05 32.99 2.21
CA LYS A 86 -7.63 33.13 0.81
C LYS A 86 -7.75 34.57 0.31
N ASN A 87 -8.84 35.26 0.68
CA ASN A 87 -9.11 36.64 0.27
C ASN A 87 -8.35 37.70 1.09
N GLY A 88 -7.31 37.29 1.85
CA GLY A 88 -6.37 38.19 2.52
C GLY A 88 -6.58 38.33 4.03
N ASN A 89 -7.61 37.71 4.62
CA ASN A 89 -7.82 37.76 6.07
C ASN A 89 -7.01 36.66 6.79
N ALA A 90 -5.68 36.75 6.74
CA ALA A 90 -4.78 35.72 7.26
C ALA A 90 -5.05 35.34 8.72
N SER A 91 -5.48 36.28 9.57
CA SER A 91 -5.74 36.01 10.99
C SER A 91 -6.85 34.98 11.25
N ARG A 92 -7.78 34.80 10.30
CA ARG A 92 -8.87 33.81 10.37
C ARG A 92 -8.39 32.37 10.38
N ILE A 93 -7.15 32.10 9.95
CA ILE A 93 -6.60 30.74 10.04
C ILE A 93 -6.56 30.23 11.48
N ASN A 94 -6.41 31.14 12.46
CA ASN A 94 -6.45 30.77 13.88
C ASN A 94 -7.83 30.28 14.33
N ASP A 95 -8.91 30.73 13.68
CA ASP A 95 -10.26 30.23 13.96
C ASP A 95 -10.39 28.79 13.44
N VAL A 96 -9.87 28.51 12.24
CA VAL A 96 -9.82 27.16 11.65
C VAL A 96 -8.98 26.21 12.52
N ILE A 97 -7.83 26.67 13.01
CA ILE A 97 -6.94 25.88 13.89
C ILE A 97 -7.67 25.48 15.18
N LYS A 98 -8.37 26.42 15.83
CA LYS A 98 -9.11 26.12 17.07
C LYS A 98 -10.21 25.08 16.84
N ILE A 99 -10.92 25.18 15.71
CA ILE A 99 -11.95 24.20 15.34
C ILE A 99 -11.32 22.83 15.14
N TYR A 100 -10.21 22.76 14.38
CA TYR A 100 -9.50 21.51 14.15
C TYR A 100 -9.02 20.87 15.47
N GLU A 101 -8.37 21.64 16.35
CA GLU A 101 -7.88 21.15 17.64
C GLU A 101 -9.03 20.59 18.50
N SER A 102 -10.16 21.30 18.56
CA SER A 102 -11.36 20.86 19.29
C SER A 102 -11.94 19.55 18.71
N ASN A 103 -12.08 19.48 17.39
CA ASN A 103 -12.60 18.30 16.71
C ASN A 103 -11.63 17.11 16.81
N LEU A 104 -10.32 17.39 16.77
CA LEU A 104 -9.29 16.36 16.90
C LEU A 104 -9.29 15.75 18.30
N GLN A 105 -9.39 16.56 19.36
CA GLN A 105 -9.51 16.05 20.72
C GLN A 105 -10.77 15.20 20.90
N SER A 106 -11.89 15.65 20.34
CA SER A 106 -13.16 14.88 20.36
C SER A 106 -13.02 13.54 19.63
N ALA A 107 -12.39 13.54 18.45
CA ALA A 107 -12.13 12.32 17.69
C ALA A 107 -11.19 11.36 18.45
N LYS A 108 -10.07 11.86 18.99
CA LYS A 108 -9.13 11.07 19.81
C LYS A 108 -9.84 10.41 20.99
N HIS A 109 -10.62 11.19 21.74
CA HIS A 109 -11.38 10.68 22.87
C HIS A 109 -12.36 9.58 22.44
N SER A 110 -13.09 9.78 21.34
CA SER A 110 -14.03 8.77 20.82
C SER A 110 -13.32 7.45 20.47
N TYR A 111 -12.16 7.50 19.80
CA TYR A 111 -11.40 6.29 19.49
C TYR A 111 -10.82 5.63 20.74
N GLU A 112 -10.30 6.40 21.69
CA GLU A 112 -9.83 5.86 22.98
C GLU A 112 -10.94 5.10 23.70
N GLU A 113 -12.17 5.66 23.73
CA GLU A 113 -13.33 4.99 24.31
C GLU A 113 -13.68 3.70 23.57
N LYS A 114 -13.78 3.73 22.23
CA LYS A 114 -14.04 2.54 21.41
C LYS A 114 -12.99 1.44 21.65
N ILE A 115 -11.72 1.81 21.72
CA ILE A 115 -10.61 0.88 21.99
C ILE A 115 -10.75 0.27 23.38
N GLN A 116 -11.08 1.06 24.41
CA GLN A 116 -11.31 0.55 25.75
C GLN A 116 -12.52 -0.40 25.81
N GLU A 117 -13.61 -0.06 25.13
CA GLU A 117 -14.78 -0.94 25.02
C GLU A 117 -14.43 -2.27 24.33
N TYR A 118 -13.65 -2.21 23.25
CA TYR A 118 -13.17 -3.39 22.55
C TYR A 118 -12.32 -4.28 23.48
N LYS A 119 -11.34 -3.67 24.16
CA LYS A 119 -10.48 -4.34 25.16
C LYS A 119 -11.35 -5.03 26.24
N LEU A 120 -12.37 -4.35 26.77
CA LEU A 120 -13.29 -4.97 27.74
C LEU A 120 -14.09 -6.15 27.16
N LYS A 121 -14.57 -6.04 25.92
CA LYS A 121 -15.35 -7.09 25.25
C LYS A 121 -14.51 -8.35 24.99
N LYS A 122 -13.23 -8.21 24.66
CA LYS A 122 -12.31 -9.30 24.32
C LYS A 122 -11.62 -9.94 25.53
N LEU A 123 -11.81 -9.41 26.74
CA LEU A 123 -11.34 -10.09 27.96
C LEU A 123 -12.00 -11.49 28.11
N PRO A 124 -11.25 -12.49 28.59
CA PRO A 124 -11.82 -13.79 28.92
C PRO A 124 -12.85 -13.64 30.05
N LYS A 125 -13.85 -14.52 30.08
CA LYS A 125 -15.00 -14.44 31.00
C LYS A 125 -14.63 -14.17 32.46
N SER A 126 -13.56 -14.80 32.96
CA SER A 126 -13.06 -14.61 34.32
C SER A 126 -12.56 -13.18 34.59
N LYS A 127 -11.77 -12.61 33.67
CA LYS A 127 -11.25 -11.24 33.75
C LYS A 127 -12.33 -10.20 33.50
N ARG A 128 -13.25 -10.47 32.56
CA ARG A 128 -14.41 -9.61 32.30
C ARG A 128 -15.31 -9.46 33.53
N THR A 129 -15.56 -10.55 34.26
CA THR A 129 -16.31 -10.50 35.53
C THR A 129 -15.61 -9.63 36.58
N GLN A 130 -14.27 -9.66 36.64
CA GLN A 130 -13.50 -8.77 37.51
C GLN A 130 -13.60 -7.31 37.06
N ALA A 131 -13.47 -7.06 35.76
CA ALA A 131 -13.62 -5.72 35.17
C ALA A 131 -15.00 -5.12 35.46
N ASP A 132 -16.08 -5.89 35.26
CA ASP A 132 -17.45 -5.45 35.56
C ASP A 132 -17.64 -5.08 37.04
N ASN A 133 -17.03 -5.84 37.94
CA ASN A 133 -17.06 -5.54 39.38
C ASN A 133 -16.27 -4.27 39.74
N LEU A 134 -15.15 -4.01 39.05
CA LEU A 134 -14.36 -2.79 39.23
C LEU A 134 -15.11 -1.56 38.67
N LEU A 135 -15.78 -1.71 37.53
CA LEU A 135 -16.65 -0.69 36.94
C LEU A 135 -17.81 -0.32 37.88
N LYS A 136 -18.51 -1.32 38.43
CA LYS A 136 -19.61 -1.10 39.42
C LYS A 136 -19.15 -0.37 40.68
N LYS A 137 -17.89 -0.55 41.07
CA LYS A 137 -17.27 0.12 42.23
C LYS A 137 -16.58 1.44 41.88
N SER A 138 -16.64 1.88 40.61
CA SER A 138 -15.97 3.08 40.10
C SER A 138 -14.46 3.12 40.33
N LEU A 139 -13.80 1.95 40.38
CA LEU A 139 -12.37 1.82 40.63
C LEU A 139 -11.56 1.87 39.31
N LYS A 140 -11.55 3.04 38.67
CA LYS A 140 -10.95 3.24 37.32
C LYS A 140 -9.47 2.86 37.24
N ASP A 141 -8.66 3.23 38.23
CA ASP A 141 -7.22 2.93 38.21
C ASP A 141 -6.93 1.42 38.27
N LYS A 142 -7.69 0.70 39.11
CA LYS A 142 -7.58 -0.76 39.22
C LYS A 142 -8.07 -1.47 37.96
N LEU A 143 -9.10 -0.92 37.32
CA LEU A 143 -9.57 -1.43 36.04
C LEU A 143 -8.49 -1.29 34.96
N LYS A 144 -7.86 -0.11 34.87
CA LYS A 144 -6.77 0.15 33.94
C LYS A 144 -5.61 -0.83 34.15
N VAL A 145 -5.15 -1.01 35.39
CA VAL A 145 -4.09 -1.98 35.72
C VAL A 145 -4.46 -3.42 35.30
N LEU A 146 -5.73 -3.82 35.47
CA LEU A 146 -6.18 -5.16 35.07
C LEU A 146 -6.17 -5.35 33.54
N ILE A 147 -6.59 -4.33 32.79
CA ILE A 147 -6.58 -4.35 31.32
C ILE A 147 -5.13 -4.35 30.82
N ASP A 148 -4.30 -3.45 31.32
CA ASP A 148 -2.90 -3.31 30.92
C ASP A 148 -2.08 -4.58 31.25
N ASP A 149 -2.26 -5.18 32.43
CA ASP A 149 -1.59 -6.44 32.80
C ASP A 149 -2.00 -7.60 31.89
N TYR A 150 -3.27 -7.66 31.46
CA TYR A 150 -3.73 -8.71 30.55
C TYR A 150 -3.12 -8.53 29.17
N TYR A 151 -3.28 -7.35 28.57
CA TYR A 151 -2.85 -7.11 27.20
C TYR A 151 -1.33 -6.98 27.04
N SER A 152 -0.58 -6.66 28.09
CA SER A 152 0.89 -6.77 28.07
C SER A 152 1.39 -8.20 27.85
N LYS A 153 0.57 -9.22 28.16
CA LYS A 153 0.89 -10.66 27.98
C LYS A 153 0.21 -11.26 26.75
N HIS A 154 -0.70 -10.53 26.13
CA HIS A 154 -1.55 -10.93 25.01
C HIS A 154 -1.64 -9.77 24.01
N SER A 155 -0.48 -9.22 23.65
CA SER A 155 -0.38 -8.05 22.78
C SER A 155 -0.92 -8.34 21.39
N ASP A 156 -0.81 -9.59 20.94
CA ASP A 156 -1.34 -10.11 19.67
C ASP A 156 -2.83 -9.79 19.47
N ILE A 157 -3.62 -9.72 20.55
CA ILE A 157 -5.06 -9.43 20.46
C ILE A 157 -5.35 -7.96 20.10
N ILE A 158 -4.42 -7.05 20.38
CA ILE A 158 -4.62 -5.60 20.25
C ILE A 158 -3.52 -4.91 19.43
N GLU A 159 -2.57 -5.66 18.91
CA GLU A 159 -1.38 -5.14 18.21
C GLU A 159 -1.78 -4.25 17.03
N ASP A 160 -2.69 -4.74 16.19
CA ASP A 160 -3.19 -3.98 15.04
C ASP A 160 -3.97 -2.72 15.45
N ILE A 161 -4.75 -2.81 16.54
CA ILE A 161 -5.49 -1.65 17.06
C ILE A 161 -4.51 -0.56 17.50
N ASP A 162 -3.50 -0.94 18.28
CA ASP A 162 -2.51 0.00 18.80
C ASP A 162 -1.64 0.55 17.65
N LYS A 163 -1.26 -0.28 16.66
CA LYS A 163 -0.56 0.11 15.42
C LYS A 163 -1.37 1.15 14.63
N TYR A 164 -2.62 0.84 14.31
CA TYR A 164 -3.47 1.69 13.48
C TYR A 164 -3.89 2.98 14.17
N TYR A 165 -4.13 2.92 15.48
CA TYR A 165 -4.37 4.13 16.27
C TYR A 165 -3.13 5.03 16.33
N LYS A 166 -1.93 4.45 16.48
CA LYS A 166 -0.69 5.22 16.41
C LYS A 166 -0.51 5.90 15.04
N ILE A 167 -0.78 5.20 13.94
CA ILE A 167 -0.75 5.79 12.58
C ILE A 167 -1.70 6.99 12.49
N PHE A 168 -2.91 6.90 13.04
CA PHE A 168 -3.82 8.04 13.09
C PHE A 168 -3.23 9.23 13.87
N LEU A 169 -2.61 8.98 15.03
CA LEU A 169 -1.94 10.03 15.80
C LEU A 169 -0.81 10.68 14.99
N ASP A 170 0.01 9.87 14.32
CA ASP A 170 1.11 10.32 13.48
C ASP A 170 0.59 11.17 12.31
N HIS A 171 -0.44 10.73 11.58
CA HIS A 171 -1.09 11.51 10.51
C HIS A 171 -1.59 12.86 11.01
N THR A 172 -2.24 12.91 12.17
CA THR A 172 -2.77 14.18 12.72
C THR A 172 -1.67 15.12 13.19
N SER A 173 -0.50 14.59 13.58
CA SER A 173 0.65 15.40 14.01
C SER A 173 1.33 16.14 12.85
N ILE A 174 1.20 15.61 11.63
CA ILE A 174 1.77 16.20 10.41
C ILE A 174 0.95 17.42 9.96
N ILE A 175 -0.36 17.46 10.25
CA ILE A 175 -1.25 18.55 9.82
C ILE A 175 -0.97 19.83 10.61
N ASN A 176 -0.37 20.80 9.94
CA ASN A 176 -0.11 22.16 10.43
C ASN A 176 -0.86 23.18 9.58
N LEU A 177 -2.05 23.57 10.02
CA LEU A 177 -2.91 24.48 9.26
C LEU A 177 -2.32 25.90 9.08
N LYS A 178 -1.25 26.27 9.79
CA LYS A 178 -0.62 27.60 9.65
C LYS A 178 0.03 27.82 8.29
N ILE A 179 0.38 26.75 7.58
CA ILE A 179 0.98 26.84 6.24
C ILE A 179 -0.01 27.37 5.19
N PHE A 180 -1.32 27.29 5.45
CA PHE A 180 -2.36 27.69 4.51
C PHE A 180 -2.59 29.21 4.56
N SER A 181 -1.56 29.93 4.13
CA SER A 181 -1.57 31.39 3.96
C SER A 181 -2.54 31.81 2.83
N PRO A 182 -2.89 33.10 2.75
CA PRO A 182 -3.71 33.61 1.64
C PRO A 182 -3.13 33.25 0.26
N GLU A 183 -1.80 33.36 0.10
CA GLU A 183 -1.10 33.05 -1.15
C GLU A 183 -1.19 31.57 -1.49
N VAL A 184 -0.88 30.69 -0.53
CA VAL A 184 -0.95 29.23 -0.70
C VAL A 184 -2.36 28.79 -1.08
N LEU A 185 -3.39 29.29 -0.39
CA LEU A 185 -4.78 28.98 -0.68
C LEU A 185 -5.25 29.57 -2.02
N SER A 186 -4.70 30.70 -2.46
CA SER A 186 -5.04 31.30 -3.76
C SER A 186 -4.50 30.49 -4.94
N LEU A 187 -3.33 29.87 -4.77
CA LEU A 187 -2.72 28.98 -5.77
C LEU A 187 -3.34 27.58 -5.78
N ASN A 188 -4.00 27.21 -4.68
CA ASN A 188 -4.50 25.86 -4.44
C ASN A 188 -5.97 25.83 -4.02
N GLU A 189 -6.82 26.64 -4.68
CA GLU A 189 -8.23 26.80 -4.29
C GLU A 189 -9.00 25.47 -4.22
N GLN A 190 -8.64 24.52 -5.10
CA GLN A 190 -9.21 23.19 -5.15
C GLN A 190 -9.02 22.41 -3.84
N MET A 191 -8.02 22.76 -3.03
CA MET A 191 -7.68 22.08 -1.77
C MET A 191 -8.53 22.53 -0.57
N ILE A 192 -9.19 23.67 -0.67
CA ILE A 192 -9.98 24.25 0.42
C ILE A 192 -11.01 23.27 0.96
N VAL A 193 -11.60 22.47 0.08
CA VAL A 193 -12.63 21.50 0.45
C VAL A 193 -12.01 20.32 1.23
N GLN A 194 -10.85 19.80 0.80
CA GLN A 194 -10.12 18.74 1.51
C GLN A 194 -9.70 19.21 2.90
N ILE A 195 -9.13 20.42 2.99
CA ILE A 195 -8.72 21.02 4.26
C ILE A 195 -9.94 21.16 5.17
N ALA A 196 -11.04 21.72 4.66
CA ALA A 196 -12.28 21.88 5.43
C ALA A 196 -12.83 20.52 5.94
N ASN A 197 -12.74 19.45 5.14
CA ASN A 197 -13.22 18.12 5.57
C ASN A 197 -12.37 17.56 6.71
N VAL A 198 -11.04 17.69 6.64
CA VAL A 198 -10.15 17.23 7.73
C VAL A 198 -10.33 18.07 9.00
N VAL A 199 -10.54 19.38 8.86
CA VAL A 199 -10.84 20.27 9.99
C VAL A 199 -12.18 19.91 10.64
N TYR A 200 -13.21 19.68 9.83
CA TYR A 200 -14.54 19.31 10.29
C TYR A 200 -14.55 17.92 10.95
N ASP A 201 -13.85 16.95 10.37
CA ASP A 201 -13.88 15.56 10.81
C ASP A 201 -12.49 14.92 10.71
N PRO A 202 -11.62 15.10 11.72
CA PRO A 202 -10.28 14.53 11.73
C PRO A 202 -10.26 13.00 11.69
N SER A 203 -11.36 12.32 12.07
CA SER A 203 -11.47 10.86 11.96
C SER A 203 -11.34 10.36 10.52
N TYR A 204 -11.48 11.25 9.53
CA TYR A 204 -11.24 10.90 8.14
C TYR A 204 -9.79 10.47 7.85
N LEU A 205 -8.82 10.88 8.70
CA LEU A 205 -7.42 10.46 8.64
C LEU A 205 -7.16 9.08 9.26
N VAL A 206 -8.16 8.50 9.94
CA VAL A 206 -8.09 7.14 10.48
C VAL A 206 -8.13 6.15 9.34
N ILE A 207 -7.22 5.18 9.38
CA ILE A 207 -7.20 4.09 8.42
C ILE A 207 -8.38 3.13 8.68
N PRO A 208 -9.12 2.70 7.64
CA PRO A 208 -10.40 2.03 7.80
C PRO A 208 -10.37 0.74 8.62
N GLU A 209 -9.23 0.05 8.62
CA GLU A 209 -8.93 -1.16 9.37
C GLU A 209 -9.22 -0.99 10.86
N LEU A 210 -8.89 0.16 11.45
CA LEU A 210 -9.15 0.42 12.85
C LEU A 210 -10.66 0.42 13.14
N ASP A 211 -11.46 1.10 12.31
CA ASP A 211 -12.92 1.10 12.46
C ASP A 211 -13.49 -0.29 12.25
N MET A 212 -12.95 -1.06 11.30
CA MET A 212 -13.40 -2.43 11.05
C MET A 212 -13.22 -3.35 12.25
N ILE A 213 -12.01 -3.35 12.84
CA ILE A 213 -11.70 -4.16 14.01
C ILE A 213 -12.58 -3.75 15.19
N LEU A 214 -12.71 -2.44 15.45
CA LEU A 214 -13.48 -1.92 16.59
C LEU A 214 -14.97 -2.21 16.47
N ASP A 215 -15.53 -2.16 15.25
CA ASP A 215 -16.92 -2.49 14.96
C ASP A 215 -17.18 -4.01 14.94
N GLY A 216 -16.12 -4.83 14.98
CA GLY A 216 -16.23 -6.28 14.89
C GLY A 216 -16.68 -6.77 13.51
N ARG A 217 -16.34 -6.02 12.46
CA ARG A 217 -16.58 -6.43 11.06
C ARG A 217 -15.60 -7.54 10.68
N GLU A 218 -16.01 -8.40 9.76
CA GLU A 218 -15.12 -9.40 9.17
C GLU A 218 -13.96 -8.70 8.45
N GLU A 219 -12.79 -9.33 8.52
CA GLU A 219 -11.58 -8.81 7.86
C GLU A 219 -11.76 -8.81 6.35
N ILE A 220 -11.26 -7.77 5.71
CA ILE A 220 -11.29 -7.69 4.24
C ILE A 220 -10.24 -8.65 3.71
N THR A 221 -10.69 -9.64 2.95
CA THR A 221 -9.77 -10.51 2.22
C THR A 221 -8.86 -9.69 1.30
N SER A 222 -7.56 -9.95 1.30
CA SER A 222 -6.56 -9.21 0.52
C SER A 222 -6.51 -7.71 0.83
N GLN A 223 -6.74 -7.33 2.08
CA GLN A 223 -6.57 -5.95 2.59
C GLN A 223 -5.21 -5.36 2.22
N TRP A 224 -4.14 -6.16 2.31
CA TRP A 224 -2.76 -5.79 1.94
C TRP A 224 -2.67 -5.19 0.52
N TYR A 225 -3.53 -5.64 -0.41
CA TYR A 225 -3.52 -5.15 -1.78
C TYR A 225 -4.16 -3.76 -1.87
N PHE A 226 -5.27 -3.55 -1.16
CA PHE A 226 -6.03 -2.31 -1.19
C PHE A 226 -5.33 -1.18 -0.45
N SER A 227 -4.70 -1.46 0.69
CA SER A 227 -3.93 -0.48 1.46
C SER A 227 -2.82 0.16 0.61
N ARG A 228 -2.26 -0.59 -0.35
CA ARG A 228 -1.22 -0.11 -1.29
C ARG A 228 -1.78 0.62 -2.52
N LYS A 229 -3.01 0.35 -2.93
CA LYS A 229 -3.57 0.84 -4.21
C LYS A 229 -4.60 1.95 -4.04
N MET A 230 -5.26 2.04 -2.88
CA MET A 230 -6.36 2.97 -2.63
C MET A 230 -5.94 4.10 -1.71
N SER A 231 -6.50 5.30 -1.93
CA SER A 231 -6.48 6.33 -0.89
C SER A 231 -7.37 5.90 0.28
N ILE A 232 -7.14 6.46 1.47
CA ILE A 232 -7.98 6.20 2.66
C ILE A 232 -9.48 6.39 2.32
N SER A 233 -9.81 7.44 1.57
CA SER A 233 -11.21 7.71 1.21
C SER A 233 -11.78 6.68 0.23
N ASP A 234 -11.02 6.26 -0.79
CA ASP A 234 -11.47 5.24 -1.74
C ASP A 234 -11.64 3.90 -1.04
N TYR A 235 -10.75 3.59 -0.10
CA TYR A 235 -10.83 2.37 0.69
C TYR A 235 -12.02 2.39 1.66
N LYS A 236 -12.33 3.54 2.30
CA LYS A 236 -13.57 3.70 3.07
C LYS A 236 -14.81 3.42 2.23
N GLU A 237 -14.88 3.96 1.01
CA GLU A 237 -16.00 3.70 0.11
C GLU A 237 -16.07 2.22 -0.31
N PHE A 238 -14.91 1.59 -0.57
CA PHE A 238 -14.83 0.17 -0.85
C PHE A 238 -15.39 -0.65 0.31
N CYS A 239 -14.98 -0.36 1.55
CA CYS A 239 -15.46 -1.03 2.76
C CYS A 239 -16.98 -0.90 2.94
N GLU A 240 -17.57 0.26 2.61
CA GLU A 240 -19.03 0.47 2.66
C GLU A 240 -19.80 -0.40 1.66
N LYS A 241 -19.14 -0.90 0.61
CA LYS A 241 -19.73 -1.64 -0.50
C LYS A 241 -19.02 -2.97 -0.72
N ILE A 242 -18.43 -3.55 0.32
CA ILE A 242 -17.62 -4.78 0.20
C ILE A 242 -18.44 -5.97 -0.32
N ASP A 243 -19.73 -6.03 -0.04
CA ASP A 243 -20.61 -7.09 -0.54
C ASP A 243 -21.07 -6.88 -2.00
N SER A 244 -20.66 -5.78 -2.64
CA SER A 244 -21.07 -5.42 -4.00
C SER A 244 -20.16 -6.07 -5.05
N GLU A 245 -20.73 -6.95 -5.86
CA GLU A 245 -20.03 -7.57 -7.00
C GLU A 245 -19.47 -6.52 -7.98
N ASP A 246 -20.21 -5.43 -8.24
CA ASP A 246 -19.74 -4.34 -9.11
C ASP A 246 -18.50 -3.64 -8.55
N THR A 247 -18.42 -3.52 -7.21
CA THR A 247 -17.26 -2.94 -6.54
C THR A 247 -16.03 -3.83 -6.74
N TRP A 248 -16.17 -5.15 -6.57
CA TRP A 248 -15.10 -6.11 -6.85
C TRP A 248 -14.72 -6.17 -8.33
N LYS A 249 -15.68 -6.12 -9.26
CA LYS A 249 -15.42 -6.02 -10.71
C LYS A 249 -14.59 -4.78 -11.06
N LYS A 250 -14.88 -3.64 -10.42
CA LYS A 250 -14.08 -2.42 -10.62
C LYS A 250 -12.62 -2.64 -10.21
N GLN A 251 -12.38 -3.29 -9.06
CA GLN A 251 -11.02 -3.58 -8.59
C GLN A 251 -10.30 -4.60 -9.48
N TYR A 252 -11.01 -5.62 -9.95
CA TYR A 252 -10.48 -6.54 -10.95
C TYR A 252 -10.04 -5.81 -12.22
N LEU A 253 -10.85 -4.89 -12.75
CA LEU A 253 -10.48 -4.12 -13.94
C LEU A 253 -9.25 -3.24 -13.71
N CYS A 254 -9.09 -2.68 -12.51
CA CYS A 254 -7.89 -1.95 -12.13
C CYS A 254 -6.65 -2.87 -12.11
N ALA A 255 -6.75 -4.03 -11.46
CA ALA A 255 -5.66 -5.02 -11.42
C ALA A 255 -5.32 -5.54 -12.82
N LYS A 256 -6.32 -5.89 -13.64
CA LYS A 256 -6.15 -6.34 -15.02
C LYS A 256 -5.38 -5.31 -15.85
N LYS A 257 -5.77 -4.03 -15.81
CA LYS A 257 -5.06 -2.97 -16.54
C LYS A 257 -3.62 -2.79 -16.07
N SER A 258 -3.38 -2.94 -14.77
CA SER A 258 -2.04 -2.91 -14.18
C SER A 258 -1.19 -4.08 -14.70
N ILE A 259 -1.73 -5.30 -14.69
CA ILE A 259 -1.07 -6.49 -15.26
C ILE A 259 -0.79 -6.32 -16.76
N GLU A 260 -1.77 -5.84 -17.54
CA GLU A 260 -1.62 -5.60 -18.97
C GLU A 260 -0.52 -4.58 -19.28
N LYS A 261 -0.35 -3.56 -18.44
CA LYS A 261 0.77 -2.63 -18.54
C LYS A 261 2.07 -3.32 -18.16
N ASN A 262 2.11 -4.01 -17.02
CA ASN A 262 3.33 -4.57 -16.45
C ASN A 262 3.90 -5.75 -17.26
N MET A 263 3.06 -6.50 -17.99
CA MET A 263 3.53 -7.58 -18.88
C MET A 263 4.32 -7.04 -20.10
N GLU A 264 4.29 -5.74 -20.35
CA GLU A 264 5.10 -5.08 -21.38
C GLU A 264 6.47 -4.64 -20.86
N ALA A 265 6.75 -4.80 -19.55
CA ALA A 265 8.05 -4.50 -18.99
C ALA A 265 9.12 -5.41 -19.64
N PRO A 266 10.22 -4.84 -20.16
CA PRO A 266 11.26 -5.61 -20.83
C PRO A 266 12.19 -6.25 -19.80
N ILE A 267 11.66 -7.17 -18.99
CA ILE A 267 12.38 -7.90 -17.95
C ILE A 267 12.27 -9.39 -18.28
N PRO A 268 13.37 -10.17 -18.38
CA PRO A 268 13.33 -11.55 -18.85
C PRO A 268 12.30 -12.43 -18.12
N PRO A 269 12.24 -12.45 -16.77
CA PRO A 269 11.15 -13.08 -16.02
C PRO A 269 9.72 -12.84 -16.52
N ILE A 270 9.42 -11.62 -16.95
CA ILE A 270 8.10 -11.17 -17.38
C ILE A 270 7.88 -11.49 -18.86
N MET A 271 8.87 -11.19 -19.70
CA MET A 271 8.83 -11.44 -21.14
C MET A 271 8.56 -12.92 -21.46
N GLU A 272 9.22 -13.83 -20.73
CA GLU A 272 9.05 -15.28 -20.89
C GLU A 272 7.63 -15.77 -20.56
N ARG A 273 6.91 -15.06 -19.69
CA ARG A 273 5.58 -15.45 -19.19
C ARG A 273 4.45 -14.67 -19.86
N LYS A 274 4.76 -13.73 -20.75
CA LYS A 274 3.81 -12.81 -21.37
C LYS A 274 2.63 -13.52 -22.05
N GLU A 275 2.91 -14.56 -22.85
CA GLU A 275 1.86 -15.31 -23.54
C GLU A 275 0.96 -16.09 -22.57
N ILE A 276 1.53 -16.61 -21.48
CA ILE A 276 0.78 -17.33 -20.44
C ILE A 276 -0.14 -16.35 -19.68
N ILE A 277 0.33 -15.13 -19.41
CA ILE A 277 -0.50 -14.07 -18.81
C ILE A 277 -1.64 -13.66 -19.77
N ARG A 278 -1.37 -13.56 -21.09
CA ARG A 278 -2.40 -13.29 -22.09
C ARG A 278 -3.44 -14.41 -22.14
N GLU A 279 -3.01 -15.66 -22.09
CA GLU A 279 -3.90 -16.83 -22.03
C GLU A 279 -4.78 -16.80 -20.78
N LEU A 280 -4.21 -16.51 -19.61
CA LEU A 280 -4.95 -16.32 -18.36
C LEU A 280 -6.07 -15.29 -18.53
N LEU A 281 -5.75 -14.09 -19.02
CA LEU A 281 -6.73 -13.02 -19.20
C LEU A 281 -7.81 -13.41 -20.22
N GLY A 282 -7.43 -14.12 -21.29
CA GLY A 282 -8.36 -14.68 -22.27
C GLY A 282 -9.30 -15.71 -21.65
N ASN A 283 -8.78 -16.64 -20.84
CA ASN A 283 -9.58 -17.63 -20.11
C ASN A 283 -10.61 -16.97 -19.19
N ILE A 284 -10.25 -15.90 -18.47
CA ILE A 284 -11.19 -15.17 -17.62
C ILE A 284 -12.26 -14.48 -18.47
N SER A 285 -11.88 -13.84 -19.57
CA SER A 285 -12.81 -13.20 -20.50
C SER A 285 -13.80 -14.18 -21.13
N ASP A 286 -13.38 -15.42 -21.40
CA ASP A 286 -14.21 -16.49 -21.93
C ASP A 286 -15.00 -17.24 -20.83
N ASN A 287 -14.96 -16.77 -19.58
CA ASN A 287 -15.56 -17.43 -18.42
C ASN A 287 -15.05 -18.89 -18.19
N ARG A 288 -13.84 -19.20 -18.66
CA ARG A 288 -13.14 -20.48 -18.43
C ARG A 288 -12.37 -20.42 -17.11
N LEU A 289 -13.10 -20.20 -16.01
CA LEU A 289 -12.51 -19.88 -14.70
C LEU A 289 -11.60 -20.98 -14.14
N ASN A 290 -11.91 -22.25 -14.42
CA ASN A 290 -11.09 -23.38 -13.95
C ASN A 290 -9.71 -23.38 -14.62
N SER A 291 -9.68 -23.18 -15.94
CA SER A 291 -8.43 -23.01 -16.70
C SER A 291 -7.66 -21.79 -16.22
N ALA A 292 -8.35 -20.67 -15.99
CA ALA A 292 -7.74 -19.45 -15.45
C ALA A 292 -7.06 -19.70 -14.10
N MET A 293 -7.73 -20.38 -13.16
CA MET A 293 -7.17 -20.69 -11.83
C MET A 293 -5.91 -21.55 -11.89
N ILE A 294 -5.88 -22.59 -12.75
CA ILE A 294 -4.70 -23.45 -12.92
C ILE A 294 -3.51 -22.65 -13.48
N VAL A 295 -3.76 -21.83 -14.49
CA VAL A 295 -2.73 -20.98 -15.10
C VAL A 295 -2.23 -19.95 -14.07
N LEU A 296 -3.14 -19.34 -13.32
CA LEU A 296 -2.84 -18.32 -12.32
C LEU A 296 -1.92 -18.85 -11.21
N PHE A 297 -2.20 -20.02 -10.66
CA PHE A 297 -1.32 -20.64 -9.67
C PHE A 297 0.07 -20.93 -10.23
N SER A 298 0.17 -21.39 -11.48
CA SER A 298 1.45 -21.67 -12.12
C SER A 298 2.26 -20.39 -12.35
N LEU A 299 1.60 -19.32 -12.79
CA LEU A 299 2.19 -18.00 -12.95
C LEU A 299 2.69 -17.42 -11.62
N ILE A 300 1.87 -17.47 -10.57
CA ILE A 300 2.20 -16.94 -9.25
C ILE A 300 3.49 -17.58 -8.71
N GLU A 301 3.56 -18.91 -8.65
CA GLU A 301 4.80 -19.56 -8.18
C GLU A 301 5.99 -19.28 -9.11
N GLY A 302 5.79 -19.39 -10.42
CA GLY A 302 6.87 -19.17 -11.37
C GLY A 302 7.46 -17.76 -11.30
N LEU A 303 6.63 -16.75 -10.99
CA LEU A 303 7.06 -15.37 -10.78
C LEU A 303 7.69 -15.16 -9.40
N LEU A 304 7.21 -15.83 -8.34
CA LEU A 304 7.83 -15.76 -7.01
C LEU A 304 9.24 -16.35 -7.01
N TRP A 305 9.46 -17.45 -7.74
CA TRP A 305 10.81 -17.96 -7.96
C TRP A 305 11.67 -16.94 -8.72
N ALA A 306 11.17 -16.38 -9.82
CA ALA A 306 11.92 -15.37 -10.56
C ALA A 306 12.25 -14.14 -9.70
N PHE A 307 11.28 -13.66 -8.91
CA PHE A 307 11.46 -12.58 -7.95
C PHE A 307 12.59 -12.87 -6.96
N SER A 308 12.61 -14.08 -6.38
CA SER A 308 13.68 -14.46 -5.46
C SER A 308 15.07 -14.50 -6.12
N TYR A 309 15.16 -14.82 -7.42
CA TYR A 309 16.42 -14.76 -8.16
C TYR A 309 16.86 -13.32 -8.42
N GLU A 310 15.94 -12.39 -8.67
CA GLU A 310 16.25 -10.97 -8.78
C GLU A 310 16.76 -10.40 -7.46
N VAL A 311 16.10 -10.72 -6.34
CA VAL A 311 16.59 -10.36 -4.99
C VAL A 311 17.97 -10.98 -4.73
N ASN A 312 18.23 -12.19 -5.23
CA ASN A 312 19.53 -12.84 -5.08
C ASN A 312 20.70 -12.08 -5.73
N GLN A 313 20.41 -11.18 -6.69
CA GLN A 313 21.43 -10.34 -7.32
C GLN A 313 21.94 -9.22 -6.39
N ILE A 314 21.17 -8.86 -5.36
CA ILE A 314 21.47 -7.78 -4.42
C ILE A 314 21.75 -8.28 -3.02
N GLU A 315 21.09 -9.35 -2.61
CA GLU A 315 21.19 -9.92 -1.27
C GLU A 315 21.26 -11.43 -1.34
N LYS A 316 21.95 -12.06 -0.40
CA LYS A 316 22.15 -13.51 -0.43
C LYS A 316 20.84 -14.24 -0.13
N VAL A 317 20.28 -14.93 -1.13
CA VAL A 317 19.11 -15.81 -1.00
C VAL A 317 19.52 -17.27 -1.21
N TYR A 318 20.24 -17.58 -2.29
CA TYR A 318 20.65 -18.92 -2.67
C TYR A 318 22.15 -19.11 -2.49
N VAL A 319 22.55 -20.25 -1.91
CA VAL A 319 23.97 -20.62 -1.73
C VAL A 319 24.41 -21.57 -2.84
N GLU A 320 23.63 -22.62 -3.03
CA GLU A 320 23.78 -23.63 -4.05
C GLU A 320 22.41 -24.27 -4.32
N GLN A 321 22.35 -25.21 -5.26
CA GLN A 321 21.09 -25.83 -5.65
C GLN A 321 20.41 -26.53 -4.45
N GLY A 322 19.22 -26.07 -4.10
CA GLY A 322 18.44 -26.61 -2.98
C GLY A 322 18.85 -26.09 -1.60
N VAL A 323 19.81 -25.16 -1.52
CA VAL A 323 20.28 -24.57 -0.27
C VAL A 323 20.01 -23.06 -0.26
N ILE A 324 19.24 -22.62 0.74
CA ILE A 324 18.81 -21.25 0.94
C ILE A 324 19.52 -20.67 2.16
N HIS A 325 19.85 -19.39 2.09
CA HIS A 325 20.35 -18.62 3.22
C HIS A 325 19.17 -18.07 4.04
N ASP A 326 19.06 -18.50 5.29
CA ASP A 326 18.15 -17.95 6.29
C ASP A 326 18.69 -16.61 6.77
N HIS A 327 18.06 -15.54 6.31
CA HIS A 327 18.41 -14.17 6.63
C HIS A 327 18.12 -13.84 8.11
N ILE A 328 17.14 -14.50 8.72
CA ILE A 328 16.72 -14.25 10.11
C ILE A 328 17.71 -14.89 11.09
N ASN A 329 18.05 -16.16 10.85
CA ASN A 329 18.92 -16.94 11.74
C ASN A 329 20.39 -16.90 11.31
N ASN A 330 20.70 -16.24 10.19
CA ASN A 330 22.03 -16.16 9.60
C ASN A 330 22.70 -17.54 9.44
N CYS A 331 21.96 -18.48 8.85
CA CYS A 331 22.42 -19.85 8.63
C CYS A 331 21.94 -20.37 7.27
N ASP A 332 22.54 -21.45 6.78
CA ASP A 332 22.14 -22.06 5.51
C ASP A 332 21.27 -23.30 5.80
N PHE A 333 20.23 -23.53 5.00
CA PHE A 333 19.33 -24.67 5.16
C PHE A 333 18.85 -25.22 3.82
N GLU A 334 18.55 -26.51 3.79
CA GLU A 334 18.00 -27.17 2.60
C GLU A 334 16.48 -26.95 2.51
N SER A 335 16.01 -26.42 1.38
CA SER A 335 14.59 -26.44 1.03
C SER A 335 14.37 -26.23 -0.47
N THR A 336 13.25 -26.77 -0.95
CA THR A 336 12.74 -26.59 -2.32
C THR A 336 11.38 -25.88 -2.34
N ARG A 337 10.93 -25.36 -1.20
CA ARG A 337 9.61 -24.73 -1.06
C ARG A 337 9.74 -23.22 -1.20
N ILE A 338 8.96 -22.65 -2.12
CA ILE A 338 8.91 -21.18 -2.28
C ILE A 338 8.49 -20.50 -0.98
N ARG A 339 7.59 -21.09 -0.19
CA ARG A 339 7.21 -20.58 1.14
C ARG A 339 8.43 -20.34 2.03
N ASP A 340 9.39 -21.26 2.08
CA ASP A 340 10.57 -21.12 2.94
C ASP A 340 11.48 -20.00 2.43
N VAL A 341 11.61 -19.84 1.10
CA VAL A 341 12.32 -18.72 0.48
C VAL A 341 11.67 -17.40 0.89
N LEU A 342 10.36 -17.28 0.75
CA LEU A 342 9.64 -16.03 1.04
C LEU A 342 9.69 -15.66 2.53
N GLN A 343 9.60 -16.63 3.44
CA GLN A 343 9.48 -16.36 4.88
C GLN A 343 10.82 -16.19 5.60
N ARG A 344 11.89 -16.81 5.10
CA ARG A 344 13.16 -16.93 5.84
C ARG A 344 14.35 -16.28 5.15
N SER A 345 14.31 -16.05 3.84
CA SER A 345 15.42 -15.40 3.13
C SER A 345 15.23 -13.87 3.05
N ALA A 346 16.21 -13.18 2.47
CA ALA A 346 16.15 -11.74 2.22
C ALA A 346 14.91 -11.31 1.40
N VAL A 347 14.30 -12.23 0.64
CA VAL A 347 13.09 -11.96 -0.15
C VAL A 347 11.95 -11.37 0.70
N ARG A 348 11.87 -11.75 1.98
CA ARG A 348 10.88 -11.21 2.92
C ARG A 348 10.91 -9.68 2.98
N GLU A 349 12.09 -9.08 2.98
CA GLU A 349 12.25 -7.63 3.16
C GLU A 349 11.71 -6.80 1.98
N TYR A 350 11.44 -7.48 0.87
CA TYR A 350 10.93 -6.88 -0.35
C TYR A 350 9.43 -7.11 -0.53
N LEU A 351 8.77 -7.76 0.43
CA LEU A 351 7.35 -8.09 0.39
C LEU A 351 6.62 -7.52 1.60
N ASP A 352 5.33 -7.28 1.43
CA ASP A 352 4.44 -6.84 2.51
C ASP A 352 4.21 -7.98 3.51
N ASP A 353 4.29 -7.69 4.81
CA ASP A 353 4.14 -8.70 5.86
C ASP A 353 2.74 -9.33 5.86
N ASP A 354 1.69 -8.54 5.59
CA ASP A 354 0.31 -9.01 5.55
C ASP A 354 0.11 -9.89 4.30
N PHE A 355 0.71 -9.51 3.16
CA PHE A 355 0.78 -10.39 1.99
C PHE A 355 1.47 -11.72 2.29
N LEU A 356 2.64 -11.70 2.95
CA LEU A 356 3.38 -12.91 3.28
C LEU A 356 2.57 -13.83 4.19
N HIS A 357 1.84 -13.26 5.15
CA HIS A 357 0.94 -13.99 6.02
C HIS A 357 -0.17 -14.68 5.22
N GLU A 358 -0.95 -13.91 4.45
CA GLU A 358 -2.06 -14.42 3.64
C GLU A 358 -1.58 -15.46 2.63
N PHE A 359 -0.51 -15.16 1.89
CA PHE A 359 0.00 -16.06 0.86
C PHE A 359 0.51 -17.38 1.45
N CYS A 360 1.34 -17.33 2.50
CA CYS A 360 2.00 -18.53 3.02
C CYS A 360 1.07 -19.42 3.85
N ASN A 361 0.03 -18.85 4.47
CA ASN A 361 -0.89 -19.60 5.33
C ASN A 361 -2.14 -20.07 4.58
N GLU A 362 -2.60 -19.33 3.57
CA GLU A 362 -3.85 -19.63 2.87
C GLU A 362 -3.58 -20.04 1.42
N LEU A 363 -3.10 -19.11 0.59
CA LEU A 363 -3.04 -19.29 -0.86
C LEU A 363 -2.05 -20.37 -1.30
N TYR A 364 -0.92 -20.50 -0.59
CA TYR A 364 0.06 -21.54 -0.86
C TYR A 364 -0.50 -22.94 -0.62
N GLU A 365 -1.30 -23.11 0.44
CA GLU A 365 -1.92 -24.40 0.75
C GLU A 365 -3.07 -24.74 -0.20
N GLU A 366 -3.83 -23.74 -0.67
CA GLU A 366 -4.82 -23.94 -1.75
C GLU A 366 -4.19 -24.50 -3.03
N ARG A 367 -2.98 -24.03 -3.35
CA ARG A 367 -2.23 -24.46 -4.54
C ARG A 367 -1.78 -25.91 -4.47
N ASN A 368 -1.54 -26.45 -3.28
CA ASN A 368 -1.22 -27.87 -3.06
C ASN A 368 -2.37 -28.79 -3.49
N LEU A 369 -3.63 -28.36 -3.37
CA LEU A 369 -4.78 -29.20 -3.74
C LEU A 369 -4.80 -29.56 -5.24
N VAL A 370 -4.48 -28.60 -6.12
CA VAL A 370 -4.47 -28.79 -7.57
C VAL A 370 -3.38 -29.77 -8.02
N LEU A 371 -2.18 -29.64 -7.45
CA LEU A 371 -1.02 -30.51 -7.76
C LEU A 371 -1.16 -31.93 -7.17
N HIS A 372 -2.02 -32.10 -6.17
CA HIS A 372 -2.32 -33.41 -5.55
C HIS A 372 -3.64 -34.03 -6.02
N GLY A 373 -4.26 -33.50 -7.08
CA GLY A 373 -5.46 -34.08 -7.69
C GLY A 373 -6.75 -33.89 -6.89
N ASN A 374 -6.76 -32.94 -5.95
CA ASN A 374 -7.95 -32.56 -5.20
C ASN A 374 -8.77 -31.51 -5.99
N ILE A 375 -10.08 -31.54 -5.78
CA ILE A 375 -11.05 -30.70 -6.47
C ILE A 375 -11.00 -29.29 -5.87
N ILE A 376 -10.69 -28.26 -6.66
CA ILE A 376 -10.94 -26.86 -6.27
C ILE A 376 -12.48 -26.74 -6.08
N CYS A 377 -12.95 -26.02 -5.08
CA CYS A 377 -14.40 -25.82 -4.84
C CYS A 377 -15.09 -25.20 -6.06
N PHE A 378 -15.59 -26.01 -7.00
CA PHE A 378 -16.01 -25.53 -8.32
C PHE A 378 -17.53 -25.42 -8.51
N ASP A 379 -18.35 -26.36 -8.03
CA ASP A 379 -19.75 -26.43 -8.49
C ASP A 379 -20.79 -25.77 -7.57
N ASN A 380 -20.42 -25.37 -6.33
CA ASN A 380 -21.36 -24.78 -5.35
C ASN A 380 -20.78 -23.57 -4.58
N CYS A 381 -19.67 -22.97 -5.03
CA CYS A 381 -19.09 -21.82 -4.36
C CYS A 381 -19.63 -20.51 -4.95
N GLU A 382 -20.56 -19.87 -4.23
CA GLU A 382 -21.09 -18.54 -4.60
C GLU A 382 -19.98 -17.47 -4.69
N SER A 383 -18.81 -17.71 -4.09
CA SER A 383 -17.67 -16.78 -4.01
C SER A 383 -16.54 -17.03 -5.02
N ASN A 384 -16.71 -17.94 -6.00
CA ASN A 384 -15.63 -18.34 -6.92
C ASN A 384 -15.00 -17.14 -7.67
N PHE A 385 -15.80 -16.14 -8.03
CA PHE A 385 -15.33 -14.91 -8.66
C PHE A 385 -14.42 -14.07 -7.74
N VAL A 386 -14.78 -13.90 -6.47
CA VAL A 386 -13.96 -13.16 -5.49
C VAL A 386 -12.64 -13.88 -5.24
N CYS A 387 -12.67 -15.20 -5.11
CA CYS A 387 -11.47 -16.03 -4.95
C CYS A 387 -10.50 -15.91 -6.13
N LEU A 388 -11.03 -15.85 -7.36
CA LEU A 388 -10.22 -15.61 -8.56
C LEU A 388 -9.62 -14.20 -8.54
N ILE A 389 -10.40 -13.19 -8.16
CA ILE A 389 -9.94 -11.79 -8.08
C ILE A 389 -8.79 -11.65 -7.09
N GLN A 390 -8.89 -12.22 -5.89
CA GLN A 390 -7.82 -12.19 -4.89
C GLN A 390 -6.50 -12.72 -5.45
N LYS A 391 -6.56 -13.83 -6.20
CA LYS A 391 -5.38 -14.41 -6.85
C LYS A 391 -4.86 -13.55 -8.00
N ILE A 392 -5.73 -12.80 -8.68
CA ILE A 392 -5.31 -11.79 -9.67
C ILE A 392 -4.60 -10.62 -8.98
N PHE A 393 -5.01 -10.23 -7.78
CA PHE A 393 -4.29 -9.22 -6.99
C PHE A 393 -2.90 -9.69 -6.60
N VAL A 394 -2.76 -10.95 -6.21
CA VAL A 394 -1.45 -11.58 -5.95
C VAL A 394 -0.57 -11.53 -7.20
N LEU A 395 -1.11 -11.87 -8.37
CA LEU A 395 -0.36 -11.80 -9.63
C LEU A 395 0.06 -10.36 -9.96
N ASP A 396 -0.84 -9.38 -9.88
CA ASP A 396 -0.49 -7.97 -10.09
C ASP A 396 0.61 -7.53 -9.12
N TYR A 397 0.48 -7.89 -7.86
CA TYR A 397 1.44 -7.54 -6.83
C TYR A 397 2.84 -8.07 -7.13
N ILE A 398 2.96 -9.37 -7.39
CA ILE A 398 4.26 -9.99 -7.67
C ILE A 398 4.89 -9.41 -8.93
N LEU A 399 4.11 -9.16 -9.98
CA LEU A 399 4.60 -8.50 -11.20
C LEU A 399 5.18 -7.11 -10.90
N ASN A 400 4.49 -6.30 -10.10
CA ASN A 400 5.00 -5.00 -9.67
C ASN A 400 6.29 -5.16 -8.85
N SER A 401 6.33 -6.09 -7.89
CA SER A 401 7.52 -6.31 -7.04
C SER A 401 8.76 -6.75 -7.83
N VAL A 402 8.60 -7.61 -8.85
CA VAL A 402 9.70 -7.98 -9.77
C VAL A 402 10.23 -6.74 -10.49
N ILE A 403 9.34 -5.90 -11.02
CA ILE A 403 9.72 -4.66 -11.71
C ILE A 403 10.45 -3.72 -10.75
N GLU A 404 9.93 -3.51 -9.53
CA GLU A 404 10.51 -2.62 -8.53
C GLU A 404 11.92 -3.04 -8.12
N VAL A 405 12.16 -4.33 -7.87
CA VAL A 405 13.51 -4.84 -7.54
C VAL A 405 14.47 -4.68 -8.71
N TYR A 406 14.02 -5.02 -9.91
CA TYR A 406 14.83 -4.85 -11.12
C TYR A 406 15.17 -3.37 -11.37
N GLU A 407 14.21 -2.48 -11.19
CA GLU A 407 14.39 -1.02 -11.27
C GLU A 407 15.46 -0.54 -10.27
N LYS A 408 15.36 -0.96 -9.00
CA LYS A 408 16.33 -0.61 -7.96
C LYS A 408 17.75 -1.06 -8.33
N ILE A 409 17.91 -2.26 -8.87
CA ILE A 409 19.21 -2.79 -9.32
C ILE A 409 19.76 -1.94 -10.47
N LEU A 410 18.94 -1.74 -11.50
CA LEU A 410 19.33 -1.02 -12.70
C LEU A 410 19.67 0.44 -12.38
N PHE A 411 18.86 1.11 -11.56
CA PHE A 411 19.05 2.51 -11.21
C PHE A 411 20.32 2.70 -10.37
N LYS A 412 20.64 1.76 -9.48
CA LYS A 412 21.93 1.76 -8.77
C LYS A 412 23.10 1.67 -9.74
N ILE A 413 23.03 0.78 -10.73
CA ILE A 413 24.07 0.67 -11.77
C ILE A 413 24.17 1.99 -12.56
N LEU A 414 23.04 2.59 -12.94
CA LEU A 414 23.04 3.87 -13.65
C LEU A 414 23.67 4.98 -12.79
N ASP A 415 23.33 5.06 -11.50
CA ASP A 415 23.90 6.03 -10.56
C ASP A 415 25.42 5.87 -10.37
N GLU A 416 25.92 4.64 -10.37
CA GLU A 416 27.36 4.37 -10.28
C GLU A 416 28.10 4.72 -11.57
N ASN A 417 27.42 4.68 -12.73
CA ASN A 417 28.04 4.90 -14.04
C ASN A 417 27.87 6.32 -14.59
N PHE A 418 26.84 7.06 -14.17
CA PHE A 418 26.59 8.43 -14.60
C PHE A 418 26.99 9.43 -13.52
N THR A 419 27.92 10.34 -13.86
CA THR A 419 28.29 11.46 -13.00
C THR A 419 27.14 12.45 -12.85
N GLU A 420 27.06 13.15 -11.71
CA GLU A 420 26.04 14.18 -11.45
C GLU A 420 25.95 15.21 -12.58
N ASP A 421 27.07 15.72 -13.09
CA ASP A 421 27.10 16.67 -14.22
C ASP A 421 26.39 16.12 -15.47
N ARG A 422 26.53 14.82 -15.71
CA ARG A 422 25.91 14.14 -16.86
C ARG A 422 24.43 13.92 -16.64
N ILE A 423 24.01 13.62 -15.41
CA ILE A 423 22.60 13.54 -15.04
C ILE A 423 21.94 14.91 -15.26
N GLN A 424 22.54 15.99 -14.75
CA GLN A 424 22.03 17.35 -14.95
C GLN A 424 21.97 17.74 -16.43
N GLU A 425 22.93 17.33 -17.26
CA GLU A 425 22.87 17.51 -18.71
C GLU A 425 21.67 16.78 -19.35
N LEU A 426 21.39 15.56 -18.91
CA LEU A 426 20.25 14.75 -19.37
C LEU A 426 18.90 15.27 -18.86
N LEU A 427 18.87 16.01 -17.74
CA LEU A 427 17.66 16.61 -17.17
C LEU A 427 17.27 17.93 -17.85
N LYS A 428 18.22 18.72 -18.36
CA LYS A 428 17.95 20.03 -19.02
C LYS A 428 16.84 20.01 -20.08
N PRO A 429 16.70 18.98 -20.94
CA PRO A 429 15.59 18.91 -21.89
C PRO A 429 14.20 18.74 -21.25
N LEU A 430 14.14 18.20 -20.02
CA LEU A 430 12.90 17.94 -19.26
C LEU A 430 12.43 19.15 -18.43
N GLU A 431 13.26 20.17 -18.27
CA GLU A 431 12.94 21.41 -17.53
C GLU A 431 12.17 22.45 -18.36
N LYS A 432 11.92 22.17 -19.64
CA LYS A 432 11.12 23.01 -20.55
C LYS A 432 9.69 22.51 -20.64
#